data_AF-A0A0G3IXT3-F1
#
_entry.id   AF-A0A0G3IXT3-F1
#
_cell.length_a   1.000
_cell.length_b   1.000
_cell.length_c   1.000
_cell.angle_alpha   90.00
_cell.angle_beta   90.00
_cell.angle_gamma   90.00
#
_symmetry.space_group_name_H-M   'P 1'
#
loop_
_entity.id
_entity.type
_entity.pdbx_description
1 polymer ?
#
loop_
_entity_poly.entity_id
_entity_poly.type
_entity_poly.pdbx_seq_one_letter_code
_entity_poly.pdbx_strand_id
1 'polypeptide(L)'
;MAGLLGPAAVLLVACTSGEDLVTTAVPPTAQTSGAVHGHGAPLPADADLQSTKFNVTPTQRGFLDALTAAGVHPSSELEALSIGSHVCQAHAAGQSDQAVWDYIAPMVRSDVVDAGSPPHTAPDPQVTEATADYIRIATQQLC
;
A
#
# COMPACT_ATOMS: atom_id res chain seq x y z
N MET A 1 -52.41 -9.23 -18.42
CA MET A 1 -51.60 -9.13 -19.66
C MET A 1 -50.21 -8.73 -19.24
N ALA A 2 -49.26 -9.64 -19.44
CA ALA A 2 -47.85 -9.51 -19.08
C ALA A 2 -47.09 -8.82 -20.22
N GLY A 3 -46.02 -8.09 -19.88
CA GLY A 3 -45.01 -7.72 -20.84
C GLY A 3 -44.24 -6.45 -20.48
N LEU A 4 -43.01 -6.62 -20.01
CA LEU A 4 -41.90 -5.71 -20.36
C LEU A 4 -40.60 -6.52 -20.27
N LEU A 5 -40.14 -6.97 -21.44
CA LEU A 5 -38.77 -7.38 -21.72
C LEU A 5 -37.89 -6.12 -21.73
N GLY A 6 -36.78 -6.14 -20.99
CA GLY A 6 -35.71 -5.16 -21.09
C GLY A 6 -34.38 -5.88 -21.37
N PRO A 7 -33.62 -5.51 -22.42
CA PRO A 7 -32.44 -6.26 -22.86
C PRO A 7 -31.21 -5.96 -21.98
N ALA A 8 -30.57 -7.01 -21.48
CA ALA A 8 -29.23 -6.93 -20.91
C ALA A 8 -28.20 -6.86 -22.04
N ALA A 9 -27.63 -5.68 -22.28
CA ALA A 9 -26.46 -5.53 -23.16
C ALA A 9 -25.19 -5.65 -22.31
N VAL A 10 -24.56 -6.83 -22.35
CA VAL A 10 -23.23 -7.07 -21.79
C VAL A 10 -22.21 -6.61 -22.84
N LEU A 11 -21.44 -5.55 -22.54
CA LEU A 11 -20.29 -5.16 -23.35
C LEU A 11 -19.01 -5.58 -22.63
N LEU A 12 -18.48 -6.74 -23.03
CA LEU A 12 -17.12 -7.16 -22.77
C LEU A 12 -16.21 -6.43 -23.77
N VAL A 13 -15.37 -5.51 -23.29
CA VAL A 13 -14.21 -5.03 -24.05
C VAL A 13 -12.97 -5.54 -23.34
N ALA A 14 -12.40 -6.60 -23.91
CA ALA A 14 -11.05 -7.06 -23.62
C ALA A 14 -10.10 -6.35 -24.60
N CYS A 15 -9.20 -5.51 -24.09
CA CYS A 15 -8.02 -5.08 -24.82
C CYS A 15 -6.83 -5.93 -24.35
N THR A 16 -6.56 -6.99 -25.11
CA THR A 16 -5.29 -7.74 -25.07
C THR A 16 -4.37 -7.11 -26.11
N SER A 17 -3.27 -6.52 -25.65
CA SER A 17 -2.13 -6.18 -26.49
C SER A 17 -1.07 -7.25 -26.25
N GLY A 18 -0.78 -8.01 -27.30
CA GLY A 18 0.23 -9.05 -27.33
C GLY A 18 1.39 -8.65 -28.23
N GLU A 19 2.61 -8.80 -27.71
CA GLU A 19 3.92 -8.79 -28.38
C GLU A 19 4.95 -8.98 -27.25
N ASP A 20 5.98 -9.82 -27.28
CA ASP A 20 6.68 -10.52 -28.35
C ASP A 20 7.41 -11.75 -27.73
N LEU A 21 7.52 -12.84 -28.49
CA LEU A 21 8.18 -14.08 -28.09
C LEU A 21 9.70 -13.96 -28.28
N VAL A 22 10.47 -13.83 -27.20
CA VAL A 22 11.89 -14.21 -27.20
C VAL A 22 12.04 -15.61 -26.61
N THR A 23 12.00 -16.60 -27.50
CA THR A 23 12.45 -17.96 -27.19
C THR A 23 13.98 -17.95 -27.18
N THR A 24 14.58 -17.89 -26.00
CA THR A 24 16.02 -18.17 -25.85
C THR A 24 16.15 -19.53 -25.17
N ALA A 25 16.12 -20.58 -25.98
CA ALA A 25 16.55 -21.89 -25.54
C ALA A 25 18.09 -21.91 -25.46
N VAL A 26 18.64 -21.98 -24.26
CA VAL A 26 20.05 -22.33 -24.03
C VAL A 26 20.08 -23.56 -23.13
N PRO A 27 20.78 -24.65 -23.53
CA PRO A 27 20.83 -25.90 -22.78
C PRO A 27 21.61 -25.77 -21.46
N PRO A 28 21.32 -26.61 -20.45
CA PRO A 28 22.09 -26.63 -19.21
C PRO A 28 23.37 -27.44 -19.44
N THR A 29 24.48 -26.77 -19.74
CA THR A 29 25.80 -27.39 -19.63
C THR A 29 26.48 -26.95 -18.34
N ALA A 30 26.40 -27.87 -17.40
CA ALA A 30 27.37 -28.16 -16.37
C ALA A 30 28.78 -27.53 -16.56
N GLN A 31 29.22 -26.86 -15.51
CA GLN A 31 30.57 -26.93 -14.92
C GLN A 31 31.76 -26.33 -15.70
N THR A 32 32.46 -25.45 -14.97
CA THR A 32 33.92 -25.36 -14.82
C THR A 32 34.73 -24.35 -15.67
N SER A 33 35.41 -23.50 -14.89
CA SER A 33 36.76 -22.93 -15.09
C SER A 33 36.98 -21.86 -16.15
N GLY A 34 37.31 -20.66 -15.68
CA GLY A 34 37.94 -19.61 -16.49
C GLY A 34 38.00 -18.27 -15.75
N ALA A 35 39.06 -18.06 -14.97
CA ALA A 35 39.34 -16.79 -14.29
C ALA A 35 39.51 -15.65 -15.31
N VAL A 36 38.80 -14.53 -15.10
CA VAL A 36 39.22 -13.21 -15.57
C VAL A 36 39.17 -12.26 -14.38
N HIS A 37 40.35 -11.93 -13.88
CA HIS A 37 40.58 -10.78 -13.01
C HIS A 37 40.12 -9.52 -13.72
N GLY A 38 39.01 -8.95 -13.27
CA GLY A 38 38.51 -7.65 -13.69
C GLY A 38 38.10 -6.86 -12.45
N HIS A 39 39.06 -6.10 -11.91
CA HIS A 39 38.90 -4.93 -11.04
C HIS A 39 37.54 -4.79 -10.36
N GLY A 40 37.45 -5.35 -9.15
CA GLY A 40 36.36 -5.06 -8.22
C GLY A 40 36.36 -3.57 -7.91
N ALA A 41 35.51 -2.82 -8.61
CA ALA A 41 34.91 -1.65 -8.00
C ALA A 41 34.15 -2.16 -6.78
N PRO A 42 34.39 -1.63 -5.56
CA PRO A 42 33.47 -1.88 -4.47
C PRO A 42 32.13 -1.38 -4.96
N LEU A 43 31.15 -2.27 -5.09
CA LEU A 43 29.76 -1.84 -4.99
C LEU A 43 29.72 -0.95 -3.75
N PRO A 44 29.18 0.28 -3.81
CA PRO A 44 29.02 1.09 -2.61
C PRO A 44 28.33 0.18 -1.62
N ALA A 45 29.03 -0.08 -0.51
CA ALA A 45 28.53 -0.93 0.55
C ALA A 45 27.11 -0.46 0.89
N ASP A 46 26.26 -1.41 1.27
CA ASP A 46 24.95 -1.24 1.88
C ASP A 46 25.02 -0.37 3.16
N ALA A 47 25.49 0.86 3.02
CA ALA A 47 25.95 1.78 4.05
C ALA A 47 25.31 3.13 3.76
N ASP A 48 23.97 3.14 3.71
CA ASP A 48 23.14 4.27 4.16
C ASP A 48 21.63 4.03 4.01
N LEU A 49 21.19 2.89 3.46
CA LEU A 49 19.76 2.63 3.25
C LEU A 49 18.97 2.36 4.55
N GLN A 50 19.64 2.20 5.69
CA GLN A 50 18.99 1.84 6.96
C GLN A 50 18.71 3.03 7.88
N SER A 51 19.10 4.26 7.54
CA SER A 51 18.76 5.43 8.35
C SER A 51 18.87 6.74 7.54
N THR A 52 18.13 6.81 6.43
CA THR A 52 17.62 8.14 6.05
C THR A 52 16.70 8.55 7.18
N LYS A 53 17.21 9.32 8.14
CA LYS A 53 16.48 9.77 9.33
C LYS A 53 15.23 10.51 8.84
N PHE A 54 14.11 9.81 8.80
CA PHE A 54 12.84 10.37 8.39
C PHE A 54 12.51 11.52 9.36
N ASN A 55 12.59 12.75 8.86
CA ASN A 55 12.38 13.92 9.69
C ASN A 55 10.89 14.23 9.76
N VAL A 56 10.25 13.74 10.81
CA VAL A 56 8.83 13.97 11.09
C VAL A 56 8.60 15.45 11.42
N THR A 57 7.74 16.13 10.67
CA THR A 57 7.35 17.52 10.96
C THR A 57 6.49 17.59 12.24
N PRO A 58 6.36 18.75 12.90
CA PRO A 58 5.49 18.89 14.08
C PRO A 58 4.05 18.45 13.81
N THR A 59 3.52 18.77 12.63
CA THR A 59 2.16 18.37 12.20
C THR A 59 2.05 16.86 12.04
N GLN A 60 3.01 16.22 11.37
CA GLN A 60 3.04 14.76 11.21
C GLN A 60 3.16 14.04 12.55
N ARG A 61 3.94 14.60 13.50
CA ARG A 61 4.06 14.06 14.85
C ARG A 61 2.75 14.16 15.61
N GLY A 62 2.05 15.28 15.53
CA GLY A 62 0.73 15.44 16.14
C GLY A 62 -0.27 14.39 15.64
N PHE A 63 -0.24 14.08 14.35
CA PHE A 63 -1.07 13.03 13.75
C PHE A 63 -0.74 11.65 14.35
N LEU A 64 0.54 11.28 14.44
CA LEU A 64 0.98 10.01 15.03
C LEU A 64 0.62 9.91 16.52
N ASP A 65 0.79 11.00 17.27
CA ASP A 65 0.43 11.08 18.68
C ASP A 65 -1.08 10.90 18.87
N ALA A 66 -1.89 11.49 17.99
CA ALA A 66 -3.34 11.37 18.02
C ALA A 66 -3.84 9.97 17.65
N LEU A 67 -3.19 9.28 16.71
CA LEU A 67 -3.46 7.86 16.42
C LEU A 67 -3.19 7.00 17.65
N THR A 68 -2.04 7.21 18.29
CA THR A 68 -1.66 6.49 19.52
C THR A 68 -2.66 6.76 20.64
N ALA A 69 -3.10 8.00 20.81
CA ALA A 69 -4.10 8.37 21.81
C ALA A 69 -5.49 7.76 21.53
N ALA A 70 -5.80 7.46 20.26
CA ALA A 70 -7.01 6.74 19.85
C ALA A 70 -6.88 5.21 20.00
N GLY A 71 -5.71 4.69 20.37
CA GLY A 71 -5.45 3.26 20.47
C GLY A 71 -5.15 2.59 19.12
N VAL A 72 -4.92 3.38 18.08
CA VAL A 72 -4.44 2.86 16.78
C VAL A 72 -2.95 2.57 16.91
N HIS A 73 -2.56 1.35 16.55
CA HIS A 73 -1.18 0.88 16.58
C HIS A 73 -0.72 0.53 15.16
N PRO A 74 -0.11 1.47 14.43
CA PRO A 74 0.41 1.21 13.10
C PRO A 74 1.58 0.23 13.10
N SER A 75 1.79 -0.44 11.97
CA SER A 75 2.97 -1.28 11.73
C SER A 75 4.26 -0.46 11.76
N SER A 76 4.21 0.79 11.29
CA SER A 76 5.28 1.77 11.38
C SER A 76 4.76 3.20 11.28
N GLU A 77 5.52 4.18 11.79
CA GLU A 77 5.19 5.60 11.64
C GLU A 77 5.10 6.02 10.17
N LEU A 78 5.97 5.46 9.31
CA LEU A 78 5.99 5.77 7.88
C LEU A 78 4.71 5.28 7.19
N GLU A 79 4.27 4.06 7.51
CA GLU A 79 3.03 3.50 6.97
C GLU A 79 1.82 4.33 7.39
N ALA A 80 1.75 4.72 8.67
CA ALA A 80 0.68 5.59 9.17
C ALA A 80 0.62 6.93 8.41
N LEU A 81 1.77 7.55 8.16
CA LEU A 81 1.85 8.80 7.41
C LEU A 81 1.52 8.64 5.92
N SER A 82 1.85 7.49 5.34
CA SER A 82 1.46 7.12 3.98
C SER A 82 -0.07 7.02 3.88
N ILE A 83 -0.70 6.26 4.79
CA ILE A 83 -2.16 6.13 4.88
C ILE A 83 -2.82 7.51 5.10
N GLY A 84 -2.30 8.31 6.03
CA GLY A 84 -2.81 9.67 6.28
C GLY A 84 -2.69 10.59 5.05
N SER A 85 -1.61 10.48 4.28
CA SER A 85 -1.45 11.23 3.03
C SER A 85 -2.48 10.81 1.97
N HIS A 86 -2.77 9.51 1.88
CA HIS A 86 -3.80 8.98 0.99
C HIS A 86 -5.21 9.47 1.36
N VAL A 87 -5.53 9.60 2.65
CA VAL A 87 -6.78 10.23 3.11
C VAL A 87 -6.90 11.65 2.56
N CYS A 88 -5.85 12.47 2.74
CA CYS A 88 -5.87 13.85 2.27
C CYS A 88 -5.97 13.96 0.75
N GLN A 89 -5.27 13.10 0.01
CA GLN A 89 -5.38 13.05 -1.45
C GLN A 89 -6.81 12.72 -1.90
N ALA A 90 -7.46 11.75 -1.26
CA ALA A 90 -8.82 11.37 -1.60
C ALA A 90 -9.83 12.49 -1.32
N HIS A 91 -9.71 13.17 -0.17
CA HIS A 91 -10.53 14.35 0.14
C HIS A 91 -10.27 15.53 -0.81
N ALA A 92 -9.01 15.83 -1.12
CA ALA A 92 -8.63 16.88 -2.06
C ALA A 92 -9.14 16.58 -3.49
N ALA A 93 -9.29 15.31 -3.85
CA ALA A 93 -9.89 14.86 -5.10
C ALA A 93 -11.43 14.94 -5.11
N GLY A 94 -12.07 15.37 -4.01
CA GLY A 94 -13.52 15.49 -3.91
C GLY A 94 -14.25 14.14 -3.85
N GLN A 95 -13.58 13.08 -3.42
CA GLN A 95 -14.20 11.77 -3.21
C GLN A 95 -15.28 11.86 -2.12
N SER A 96 -16.32 11.03 -2.25
CA SER A 96 -17.32 10.88 -1.18
C SER A 96 -16.72 10.16 0.02
N ASP A 97 -17.28 10.34 1.21
CA ASP A 97 -16.81 9.67 2.44
C ASP A 97 -16.78 8.15 2.28
N GLN A 98 -17.75 7.58 1.56
CA GLN A 98 -17.77 6.14 1.26
C GLN A 98 -16.61 5.73 0.34
N ALA A 99 -16.30 6.52 -0.68
CA ALA A 99 -15.19 6.23 -1.58
C ALA A 99 -13.83 6.36 -0.87
N VAL A 100 -13.69 7.33 0.05
CA VAL A 100 -12.52 7.41 0.94
C VAL A 100 -12.43 6.17 1.80
N TRP A 101 -13.53 5.77 2.45
CA TRP A 101 -13.57 4.58 3.28
C TRP A 101 -13.15 3.31 2.51
N ASP A 102 -13.76 3.07 1.35
CA ASP A 102 -13.50 1.89 0.53
C ASP A 102 -12.04 1.82 0.05
N TYR A 103 -11.39 2.98 -0.11
CA TYR A 103 -9.98 3.08 -0.47
C TYR A 103 -9.04 2.86 0.72
N ILE A 104 -9.36 3.44 1.89
CA ILE A 104 -8.48 3.43 3.07
C ILE A 104 -8.58 2.13 3.87
N ALA A 105 -9.78 1.55 4.00
CA ALA A 105 -10.03 0.33 4.77
C ALA A 105 -9.10 -0.85 4.42
N PRO A 106 -8.83 -1.19 3.14
CA PRO A 106 -7.89 -2.28 2.82
C PRO A 106 -6.44 -1.97 3.24
N MET A 107 -5.99 -0.71 3.20
CA MET A 107 -4.64 -0.33 3.64
C MET A 107 -4.51 -0.46 5.16
N VAL A 108 -5.47 0.05 5.92
CA VAL A 108 -5.50 -0.07 7.39
C VAL A 108 -5.59 -1.53 7.82
N ARG A 109 -6.35 -2.36 7.09
CA ARG A 109 -6.37 -3.80 7.35
C ARG A 109 -4.97 -4.43 7.21
N SER A 110 -4.22 -4.07 6.17
CA SER A 110 -2.84 -4.56 6.00
C SER A 110 -1.96 -4.08 7.16
N ASP A 111 -2.00 -2.78 7.47
CA ASP A 111 -1.23 -2.16 8.55
C ASP A 111 -1.47 -2.84 9.91
N VAL A 112 -2.73 -3.13 10.26
CA VAL A 112 -3.08 -3.82 11.51
C VAL A 112 -2.58 -5.27 11.56
N VAL A 113 -2.60 -5.96 10.42
CA VAL A 113 -2.06 -7.34 10.31
C VAL A 113 -0.54 -7.31 10.44
N ASP A 114 0.13 -6.37 9.77
CA ASP A 114 1.58 -6.21 9.78
C ASP A 114 2.11 -5.71 11.13
N ALA A 115 1.30 -5.00 11.91
CA ALA A 115 1.60 -4.59 13.29
C ALA A 115 1.65 -5.75 14.29
N GLY A 116 1.40 -6.99 13.86
CA GLY A 116 1.50 -8.20 14.68
C GLY A 116 0.16 -8.72 15.22
N SER A 117 -0.96 -8.21 14.71
CA SER A 117 -2.26 -8.87 14.91
C SER A 117 -2.27 -10.16 14.10
N PRO A 118 -2.53 -11.33 14.69
CA PRO A 118 -2.51 -12.58 13.94
C PRO A 118 -3.46 -12.51 12.74
N PRO A 119 -3.02 -12.94 11.53
CA PRO A 119 -3.69 -12.68 10.25
C PRO A 119 -5.11 -13.28 10.12
N HIS A 120 -5.60 -13.98 11.14
CA HIS A 120 -6.90 -14.62 11.20
C HIS A 120 -7.74 -14.22 12.42
N THR A 121 -7.29 -13.25 13.23
CA THR A 121 -7.93 -12.91 14.51
C THR A 121 -8.12 -11.43 14.78
N ALA A 122 -7.72 -10.51 13.88
CA ALA A 122 -8.17 -9.13 14.00
C ALA A 122 -9.70 -9.12 13.77
N PRO A 123 -10.53 -8.84 14.78
CA PRO A 123 -11.95 -8.82 14.58
C PRO A 123 -12.25 -7.62 13.66
N ASP A 124 -13.19 -7.77 12.72
CA ASP A 124 -13.65 -6.69 11.83
C ASP A 124 -13.96 -5.33 12.52
N PRO A 125 -14.41 -5.25 13.80
CA PRO A 125 -14.59 -3.97 14.47
C PRO A 125 -13.27 -3.22 14.71
N GLN A 126 -12.15 -3.90 14.98
CA GLN A 126 -10.87 -3.22 15.22
C GLN A 126 -10.37 -2.52 13.96
N VAL A 127 -10.45 -3.19 12.81
CA VAL A 127 -10.08 -2.60 11.51
C VAL A 127 -11.03 -1.46 11.16
N THR A 128 -12.32 -1.61 11.44
CA THR A 128 -13.34 -0.58 11.21
C THR A 128 -13.08 0.67 12.06
N GLU A 129 -12.86 0.50 13.36
CA GLU A 129 -12.54 1.61 14.28
C GLU A 129 -11.23 2.30 13.89
N ALA A 130 -10.17 1.53 13.62
CA ALA A 130 -8.90 2.08 13.16
C ALA A 130 -9.05 2.84 11.84
N THR A 131 -9.85 2.33 10.90
CA THR A 131 -10.13 3.02 9.63
C THR A 131 -10.83 4.35 9.87
N ALA A 132 -11.85 4.37 10.73
CA ALA A 132 -12.56 5.58 11.10
C ALA A 132 -11.63 6.62 11.75
N ASP A 133 -10.75 6.17 12.64
CA ASP A 133 -9.79 7.03 13.33
C ASP A 133 -8.71 7.56 12.39
N TYR A 134 -8.16 6.73 11.50
CA TYR A 134 -7.23 7.18 10.46
C TYR A 134 -7.85 8.29 9.60
N ILE A 135 -9.06 8.08 9.09
CA ILE A 135 -9.75 9.06 8.24
C ILE A 135 -10.01 10.34 9.04
N ARG A 136 -10.60 10.23 10.23
CA ARG A 136 -10.94 11.38 11.08
C ARG A 136 -9.71 12.20 11.47
N ILE A 137 -8.65 11.56 11.96
CA ILE A 137 -7.46 12.24 12.50
C ILE A 137 -6.64 12.84 11.37
N ALA A 138 -6.47 12.13 10.25
CA ALA A 138 -5.79 12.68 9.08
C ALA A 138 -6.49 13.93 8.56
N THR A 139 -7.82 13.88 8.40
CA THR A 139 -8.61 15.03 7.93
C THR A 139 -8.53 16.23 8.88
N GLN A 140 -8.41 16.01 10.19
CA GLN A 140 -8.31 17.10 11.17
C GLN A 140 -6.93 17.74 11.25
N GLN A 141 -5.86 16.99 10.95
CA GLN A 141 -4.49 17.42 11.27
C GLN A 141 -3.56 17.52 10.06
N LEU A 142 -3.82 16.79 8.98
CA LEU A 142 -2.91 16.68 7.83
C LEU A 142 -3.40 17.39 6.55
N CYS A 143 -4.71 17.55 6.34
CA CYS A 143 -5.27 17.81 5.00
C CYS A 143 -5.45 19.30 4.57
#